data_AF-A0AAD0JGS4-F1
#
_entry.id   AF-A0AAD0JGS4-F1
#
_cell.length_a   1.000
_cell.length_b   1.000
_cell.length_c   1.000
_cell.angle_alpha   90.00
_cell.angle_beta   90.00
_cell.angle_gamma   90.00
#
_symmetry.space_group_name_H-M   'P 1'
#
loop_
_entity.id
_entity.type
_entity.pdbx_description
1 polymer ?
#
loop_
_entity_poly.entity_id
_entity_poly.type
_entity_poly.pdbx_seq_one_letter_code
_entity_poly.pdbx_strand_id
1 'polypeptide(L)'
;MVADTALDLLLTREAQDILNRHQLRARRPLSASVDASVDIQQRKLSIRFGPGVLPMQDDHSLEEMEQRMRNTLEARALQAGVGEVETEVLYEGKLYWEHFPRDPATSMRASHAQAGDSVLVSASHGLLRVHPGLEWEFQRPESNGLLEDLVTPAYAEELQALLQERGGLVVHQARRDSGAIHPESERPWPQMSARYHLKDLLPERTDIWNHFATSTATDREVFDDIRARPYYANHLGVGGLLSIHTNADVPGVARGARVYYHASKPGDRLLADLALCYMKEIITAQDGYADFPVPAAGTAAGHGENSFASMPSVVVEVAFHTNPIDAQALQDPLFRAASMKGVEKGYRMFREGKGCVPLKADPIQGIQLPQGGSQQVDVVFEGYPQYPIELVTTNVGCPPGWACADGRVRIETPDAKPSKITLRCDSAGSAPVLWDTQVVDADGVKSAPVRHWVQCIRGSRDSVVSPGVEIDLGAATAG
;
A
#
# COMPACT_ATOMS: atom_id res chain seq x y z
N MET A 1 -21.92 -22.57 0.76
CA MET A 1 -20.94 -22.55 -0.34
C MET A 1 -21.70 -22.56 -1.65
N VAL A 2 -21.81 -21.40 -2.29
CA VAL A 2 -22.19 -21.33 -3.70
C VAL A 2 -20.88 -21.41 -4.47
N ALA A 3 -20.60 -22.58 -5.05
CA ALA A 3 -19.40 -22.84 -5.82
C ALA A 3 -19.76 -22.91 -7.31
N ASP A 4 -18.88 -22.41 -8.17
CA ASP A 4 -18.93 -22.63 -9.61
C ASP A 4 -17.94 -23.73 -9.96
N THR A 5 -18.46 -24.93 -10.25
CA THR A 5 -17.64 -26.11 -10.55
C THR A 5 -16.72 -25.89 -11.75
N ALA A 6 -17.13 -25.09 -12.75
CA ALA A 6 -16.28 -24.81 -13.90
C ALA A 6 -15.12 -23.89 -13.53
N LEU A 7 -15.38 -22.88 -12.69
CA LEU A 7 -14.34 -22.00 -12.15
C LEU A 7 -13.36 -22.77 -11.26
N ASP A 8 -13.85 -23.59 -10.33
CA ASP A 8 -13.00 -24.41 -9.44
C ASP A 8 -12.09 -25.36 -10.22
N LEU A 9 -12.58 -25.98 -11.29
CA LEU A 9 -11.78 -26.83 -12.18
C LEU A 9 -10.69 -26.03 -12.91
N LEU A 10 -10.99 -24.81 -13.36
CA LEU A 10 -10.01 -23.92 -13.99
C LEU A 10 -8.94 -23.50 -12.99
N LEU A 11 -9.34 -23.07 -11.79
CA LEU A 11 -8.42 -22.65 -10.74
C LEU A 11 -7.51 -23.80 -10.30
N THR A 12 -8.07 -24.99 -10.12
CA THR A 12 -7.31 -26.19 -9.75
C THR A 12 -6.29 -26.55 -10.83
N ARG A 13 -6.66 -26.46 -12.10
CA ARG A 13 -5.73 -26.72 -13.21
C ARG A 13 -4.57 -25.72 -13.24
N GLU A 14 -4.84 -24.43 -13.11
CA GLU A 14 -3.79 -23.41 -13.09
C GLU A 14 -2.87 -23.59 -11.86
N ALA A 15 -3.43 -23.90 -10.70
CA ALA A 15 -2.68 -24.23 -9.49
C ALA A 15 -1.74 -25.43 -9.71
N GLN A 16 -2.26 -26.52 -10.27
CA GLN A 16 -1.46 -27.72 -10.52
C GLN A 16 -0.35 -27.46 -11.55
N ASP A 17 -0.60 -26.65 -12.57
CA ASP A 17 0.41 -26.26 -13.57
C ASP A 17 1.55 -25.42 -12.95
N ILE A 18 1.25 -24.59 -11.95
CA ILE A 18 2.25 -23.83 -11.19
C ILE A 18 3.06 -24.77 -10.28
N LEU A 19 2.39 -25.67 -9.54
CA LEU A 19 3.03 -26.67 -8.68
C LEU A 19 3.98 -27.58 -9.48
N ASN A 20 3.52 -28.09 -10.62
CA ASN A 20 4.32 -28.96 -11.49
C ASN A 20 5.59 -28.27 -11.98
N ARG A 21 5.49 -27.01 -12.40
CA ARG A 21 6.64 -26.21 -12.83
C ARG A 21 7.64 -25.99 -11.70
N HIS A 22 7.16 -25.71 -10.49
CA HIS A 22 8.01 -25.57 -9.31
C HIS A 22 8.74 -26.90 -9.00
N GLN A 23 8.02 -28.03 -8.96
CA GLN A 23 8.61 -29.33 -8.69
C GLN A 23 9.64 -29.76 -9.74
N LEU A 24 9.39 -29.47 -11.03
CA LEU A 24 10.38 -29.70 -12.09
C LEU A 24 11.68 -28.91 -11.85
N ARG A 25 11.59 -27.62 -11.51
CA ARG A 25 12.75 -26.79 -11.19
C ARG A 25 13.51 -27.31 -9.97
N ALA A 26 12.79 -27.69 -8.93
CA ALA A 26 13.33 -28.26 -7.70
C ALA A 26 13.77 -29.73 -7.84
N ARG A 27 13.63 -30.35 -9.03
CA ARG A 27 13.89 -31.78 -9.30
C ARG A 27 13.17 -32.73 -8.32
N ARG A 28 11.95 -32.36 -7.91
CA ARG A 28 11.08 -33.16 -7.02
C ARG A 28 10.07 -33.98 -7.84
N PRO A 29 9.53 -35.09 -7.27
CA PRO A 29 8.52 -35.91 -7.93
C PRO A 29 7.21 -35.13 -8.19
N LEU A 30 6.59 -35.35 -9.36
CA LEU A 30 5.31 -34.74 -9.79
C LEU A 30 4.07 -35.41 -9.19
N SER A 31 4.21 -36.12 -8.07
CA SER A 31 3.11 -36.85 -7.44
C SER A 31 2.29 -35.99 -6.47
N ALA A 32 2.70 -34.75 -6.20
CA ALA A 32 1.96 -33.87 -5.32
C ALA A 32 0.77 -33.23 -6.05
N SER A 33 -0.32 -33.04 -5.31
CA SER A 33 -1.54 -32.44 -5.81
C SER A 33 -1.86 -31.12 -5.12
N VAL A 34 -2.59 -30.28 -5.82
CA VAL A 34 -3.21 -29.08 -5.26
C VAL A 34 -4.63 -28.96 -5.79
N ASP A 35 -5.56 -28.63 -4.90
CA ASP A 35 -6.95 -28.32 -5.23
C ASP A 35 -7.21 -26.84 -4.93
N ALA A 36 -7.94 -26.17 -5.81
CA ALA A 36 -8.36 -24.78 -5.61
C ALA A 36 -9.87 -24.63 -5.79
N SER A 37 -10.51 -23.90 -4.88
CA SER A 37 -11.96 -23.65 -4.91
C SER A 37 -12.29 -22.24 -4.42
N VAL A 38 -13.34 -21.63 -4.97
CA VAL A 38 -13.83 -20.32 -4.53
C VAL A 38 -15.25 -20.39 -4.00
N ASP A 39 -15.45 -19.93 -2.76
CA ASP A 39 -16.79 -19.66 -2.23
C ASP A 39 -17.22 -18.24 -2.65
N ILE A 40 -18.15 -18.16 -3.60
CA ILE A 40 -18.59 -16.90 -4.20
C ILE A 40 -19.32 -16.02 -3.18
N GLN A 41 -20.07 -16.62 -2.25
CA GLN A 41 -20.82 -15.87 -1.23
C GLN A 41 -19.89 -15.29 -0.17
N GLN A 42 -18.91 -16.08 0.26
CA GLN A 42 -17.94 -15.64 1.27
C GLN A 42 -16.78 -14.84 0.67
N ARG A 43 -16.66 -14.82 -0.67
CA ARG A 43 -15.50 -14.30 -1.39
C ARG A 43 -14.21 -14.89 -0.82
N LYS A 44 -14.17 -16.21 -0.66
CA LYS A 44 -13.01 -16.92 -0.10
C LYS A 44 -12.43 -17.87 -1.13
N LEU A 45 -11.17 -17.67 -1.49
CA LEU A 45 -10.38 -18.60 -2.30
C LEU A 45 -9.61 -19.55 -1.38
N SER A 46 -9.81 -20.86 -1.53
CA SER A 46 -9.04 -21.88 -0.82
C SER A 46 -8.09 -22.58 -1.78
N ILE A 47 -6.82 -22.64 -1.42
CA ILE A 47 -5.77 -23.40 -2.13
C ILE A 47 -5.29 -24.48 -1.16
N ARG A 48 -5.42 -25.76 -1.53
CA ARG A 48 -5.14 -26.88 -0.63
C ARG A 48 -4.12 -27.83 -1.26
N PHE A 49 -2.92 -27.84 -0.72
CA PHE A 49 -1.87 -28.76 -1.10
C PHE A 49 -2.03 -30.10 -0.38
N GLY A 50 -1.92 -31.17 -1.15
CA GLY A 50 -1.78 -32.53 -0.63
C GLY A 50 -0.36 -32.82 -0.08
N PRO A 51 -0.12 -34.06 0.36
CA PRO A 51 1.19 -34.47 0.88
C PRO A 51 2.32 -34.33 -0.13
N GLY A 52 3.55 -34.14 0.38
CA GLY A 52 4.78 -34.15 -0.43
C GLY A 52 5.21 -32.80 -1.00
N VAL A 53 4.56 -31.70 -0.63
CA VAL A 53 4.94 -30.33 -1.01
C VAL A 53 5.86 -29.69 0.03
N LEU A 54 5.57 -29.90 1.32
CA LEU A 54 6.26 -29.24 2.43
C LEU A 54 7.78 -29.56 2.46
N PRO A 55 8.64 -28.57 2.74
CA PRO A 55 10.06 -28.79 2.99
C PRO A 55 10.29 -29.46 4.36
N MET A 56 11.49 -29.98 4.59
CA MET A 56 11.86 -30.61 5.88
C MET A 56 12.06 -29.59 7.01
N GLN A 57 12.34 -28.33 6.65
CA GLN A 57 12.57 -27.23 7.58
C GLN A 57 11.94 -25.97 7.01
N ASP A 58 11.74 -24.98 7.87
CA ASP A 58 11.30 -23.64 7.49
C ASP A 58 12.40 -22.97 6.66
N ASP A 59 12.34 -23.12 5.34
CA ASP A 59 13.32 -22.60 4.38
C ASP A 59 12.72 -21.54 3.43
N HIS A 60 11.41 -21.29 3.49
CA HIS A 60 10.67 -20.37 2.60
C HIS A 60 10.80 -20.70 1.10
N SER A 61 11.24 -21.91 0.75
CA SER A 61 11.41 -22.35 -0.65
C SER A 61 10.10 -22.39 -1.44
N LEU A 62 8.95 -22.39 -0.76
CA LEU A 62 7.62 -22.40 -1.37
C LEU A 62 7.06 -21.00 -1.64
N GLU A 63 7.66 -19.94 -1.09
CA GLU A 63 7.11 -18.58 -1.09
C GLU A 63 6.78 -18.08 -2.49
N GLU A 64 7.72 -18.19 -3.43
CA GLU A 64 7.49 -17.76 -4.82
C GLU A 64 6.38 -18.53 -5.53
N MET A 65 6.27 -19.84 -5.25
CA MET A 65 5.25 -20.69 -5.84
C MET A 65 3.88 -20.32 -5.28
N GLU A 66 3.77 -20.18 -3.95
CA GLU A 66 2.54 -19.80 -3.27
C GLU A 66 2.07 -18.43 -3.75
N GLN A 67 2.97 -17.44 -3.77
CA GLN A 67 2.69 -16.08 -4.22
C GLN A 67 2.18 -16.04 -5.66
N ARG A 68 2.87 -16.73 -6.57
CA ARG A 68 2.43 -16.85 -7.97
C ARG A 68 1.05 -17.50 -8.07
N MET A 69 0.82 -18.58 -7.34
CA MET A 69 -0.46 -19.28 -7.34
C MET A 69 -1.59 -18.38 -6.84
N ARG A 70 -1.38 -17.73 -5.69
CA ARG A 70 -2.32 -16.78 -5.08
C ARG A 70 -2.71 -15.68 -6.06
N ASN A 71 -1.73 -14.96 -6.60
CA ASN A 71 -1.98 -13.84 -7.51
C ASN A 71 -2.74 -14.29 -8.77
N THR A 72 -2.36 -15.44 -9.33
CA THR A 72 -2.97 -15.95 -10.56
C THR A 72 -4.45 -16.24 -10.32
N LEU A 73 -4.72 -16.99 -9.26
CA LEU A 73 -6.07 -17.46 -8.96
C LEU A 73 -6.99 -16.33 -8.47
N GLU A 74 -6.48 -15.38 -7.69
CA GLU A 74 -7.21 -14.16 -7.31
C GLU A 74 -7.60 -13.34 -8.55
N ALA A 75 -6.67 -13.16 -9.49
CA ALA A 75 -6.96 -12.43 -10.72
C ALA A 75 -7.98 -13.17 -11.61
N ARG A 76 -7.97 -14.51 -11.64
CA ARG A 76 -9.01 -15.30 -12.32
C ARG A 76 -10.37 -15.17 -11.65
N ALA A 77 -10.44 -15.23 -10.32
CA ALA A 77 -11.68 -15.04 -9.59
C ALA A 77 -12.29 -13.65 -9.87
N LEU A 78 -11.44 -12.61 -9.91
CA LEU A 78 -11.86 -11.26 -10.29
C LEU A 78 -12.39 -11.21 -11.74
N GLN A 79 -11.67 -11.80 -12.70
CA GLN A 79 -12.10 -11.88 -14.11
C GLN A 79 -13.42 -12.64 -14.29
N ALA A 80 -13.69 -13.62 -13.45
CA ALA A 80 -14.94 -14.38 -13.42
C ALA A 80 -16.10 -13.62 -12.74
N GLY A 81 -15.87 -12.41 -12.22
CA GLY A 81 -16.90 -11.57 -11.61
C GLY A 81 -17.17 -11.85 -10.13
N VAL A 82 -16.33 -12.64 -9.46
CA VAL A 82 -16.46 -12.91 -8.00
C VAL A 82 -16.14 -11.66 -7.17
N GLY A 83 -15.25 -10.81 -7.69
CA GLY A 83 -14.70 -9.64 -6.99
C GLY A 83 -13.40 -9.98 -6.24
N GLU A 84 -12.99 -9.08 -5.33
CA GLU A 84 -11.87 -9.33 -4.42
C GLU A 84 -12.17 -10.50 -3.49
N VAL A 85 -11.20 -11.40 -3.31
CA VAL A 85 -11.34 -12.60 -2.47
C VAL A 85 -10.27 -12.65 -1.39
N GLU A 86 -10.63 -13.19 -0.22
CA GLU A 86 -9.68 -13.58 0.81
C GLU A 86 -9.11 -14.96 0.47
N THR A 87 -7.78 -15.07 0.36
CA THR A 87 -7.12 -16.30 -0.05
C THR A 87 -6.47 -17.02 1.14
N GLU A 88 -6.86 -18.28 1.34
CA GLU A 88 -6.32 -19.19 2.34
C GLU A 88 -5.53 -20.31 1.65
N VAL A 89 -4.28 -20.49 2.08
CA VAL A 89 -3.39 -21.55 1.57
C VAL A 89 -3.14 -22.56 2.67
N LEU A 90 -3.53 -23.81 2.41
CA LEU A 90 -3.43 -24.91 3.36
C LEU A 90 -2.50 -25.99 2.82
N TYR A 91 -1.54 -26.41 3.63
CA TYR A 91 -0.69 -27.57 3.42
C TYR A 91 -1.18 -28.69 4.34
N GLU A 92 -1.67 -29.79 3.75
CA GLU A 92 -2.19 -30.93 4.51
C GLU A 92 -3.24 -30.50 5.57
N GLY A 93 -4.06 -29.50 5.21
CA GLY A 93 -5.15 -28.98 6.04
C GLY A 93 -4.77 -27.91 7.07
N LYS A 94 -3.51 -27.45 7.10
CA LYS A 94 -3.02 -26.42 8.05
C LYS A 94 -2.27 -25.31 7.33
N LEU A 95 -2.13 -24.16 7.96
CA LEU A 95 -1.35 -23.04 7.42
C LEU A 95 0.16 -23.38 7.47
N TYR A 96 0.95 -22.81 6.56
CA TYR A 96 2.40 -23.13 6.45
C TYR A 96 3.14 -23.01 7.79
N TRP A 97 2.95 -21.91 8.50
CA TRP A 97 3.62 -21.63 9.78
C TRP A 97 3.17 -22.55 10.92
N GLU A 98 2.02 -23.25 10.81
CA GLU A 98 1.61 -24.23 11.82
C GLU A 98 2.42 -25.53 11.73
N HIS A 99 3.06 -25.79 10.59
CA HIS A 99 4.03 -26.89 10.42
C HIS A 99 5.42 -26.52 10.94
N PHE A 100 5.71 -25.22 11.04
CA PHE A 100 6.99 -24.67 11.48
C PHE A 100 6.80 -23.65 12.63
N PRO A 101 6.29 -24.07 13.80
CA PRO A 101 6.00 -23.16 14.89
C PRO A 101 7.29 -22.50 15.41
N ARG A 102 7.25 -21.17 15.58
CA ARG A 102 8.33 -20.39 16.21
C ARG A 102 7.94 -20.04 17.65
N ASP A 103 8.92 -20.02 18.56
CA ASP A 103 8.68 -19.73 19.98
C ASP A 103 8.11 -18.30 20.15
N PRO A 104 6.87 -18.13 20.67
CA PRO A 104 6.20 -16.82 20.76
C PRO A 104 6.84 -15.86 21.76
N ALA A 105 7.75 -16.34 22.62
CA ALA A 105 8.33 -15.54 23.71
C ALA A 105 9.08 -14.29 23.24
N THR A 106 9.50 -14.24 21.96
CA THR A 106 10.19 -13.09 21.35
C THR A 106 9.24 -12.10 20.68
N SER A 107 8.02 -12.49 20.29
CA SER A 107 7.12 -11.64 19.46
C SER A 107 6.06 -10.87 20.25
N MET A 108 5.71 -11.30 21.47
CA MET A 108 4.60 -10.70 22.23
C MET A 108 4.93 -9.39 22.98
N ARG A 109 6.19 -8.93 23.00
CA ARG A 109 6.57 -7.70 23.73
C ARG A 109 6.45 -6.41 22.91
N ALA A 110 6.30 -6.48 21.60
CA ALA A 110 6.09 -5.30 20.76
C ALA A 110 4.61 -4.88 20.80
N SER A 111 4.20 -4.28 21.91
CA SER A 111 2.90 -3.64 22.04
C SER A 111 2.76 -2.48 21.05
N HIS A 112 1.53 -2.18 20.62
CA HIS A 112 1.15 -1.00 19.82
C HIS A 112 1.66 0.36 20.39
N ALA A 113 2.22 0.38 21.60
CA ALA A 113 2.73 1.56 22.29
C ALA A 113 4.25 1.81 22.13
N GLN A 114 4.98 0.97 21.38
CA GLN A 114 6.41 1.15 21.13
C GLN A 114 6.78 0.91 19.65
N ALA A 115 6.05 1.52 18.72
CA ALA A 115 6.65 1.74 17.41
C ALA A 115 7.75 2.79 17.59
N GLY A 116 8.97 2.29 17.88
CA GLY A 116 10.14 3.09 18.21
C GLY A 116 10.40 4.20 17.20
N ASP A 117 11.26 5.15 17.59
CA ASP A 117 11.61 6.30 16.76
C ASP A 117 12.47 5.94 15.54
N SER A 118 12.60 4.65 15.23
CA SER A 118 13.31 4.13 14.08
C SER A 118 12.55 3.04 13.34
N VAL A 119 12.85 2.90 12.04
CA VAL A 119 12.23 1.94 11.12
C VAL A 119 13.29 1.43 10.14
N LEU A 120 13.19 0.15 9.73
CA LEU A 120 13.99 -0.38 8.63
C LEU A 120 13.16 -0.33 7.34
N VAL A 121 13.68 0.34 6.32
CA VAL A 121 13.17 0.26 4.94
C VAL A 121 14.10 -0.64 4.14
N SER A 122 13.54 -1.60 3.41
CA SER A 122 14.30 -2.52 2.57
C SER A 122 13.80 -2.47 1.15
N ALA A 123 14.66 -2.10 0.20
CA ALA A 123 14.41 -2.46 -1.20
C ALA A 123 14.61 -3.96 -1.39
N SER A 124 13.72 -4.59 -2.16
CA SER A 124 13.80 -6.02 -2.44
C SER A 124 14.97 -6.38 -3.35
N HIS A 125 15.46 -7.61 -3.18
CA HIS A 125 16.41 -8.28 -4.06
C HIS A 125 17.73 -7.51 -4.27
N GLY A 126 18.40 -7.76 -5.39
CA GLY A 126 19.71 -7.24 -5.72
C GLY A 126 20.67 -8.37 -6.11
N LEU A 127 21.83 -7.98 -6.62
CA LEU A 127 22.85 -8.87 -7.13
C LEU A 127 23.40 -9.80 -6.03
N LEU A 128 23.56 -11.09 -6.35
CA LEU A 128 24.15 -12.10 -5.48
C LEU A 128 24.95 -13.16 -6.25
N ARG A 129 25.67 -14.04 -5.55
CA ARG A 129 26.43 -15.13 -6.18
C ARG A 129 25.62 -16.41 -6.23
N VAL A 130 25.45 -16.95 -7.44
CA VAL A 130 24.68 -18.17 -7.68
C VAL A 130 25.59 -19.40 -7.70
N HIS A 131 25.28 -20.40 -6.88
CA HIS A 131 26.00 -21.68 -6.86
C HIS A 131 25.55 -22.63 -7.99
N PRO A 132 26.36 -23.56 -8.54
CA PRO A 132 27.80 -23.74 -8.59
C PRO A 132 28.77 -22.59 -8.75
N GLY A 133 28.45 -21.84 -9.81
CA GLY A 133 29.42 -21.07 -10.59
C GLY A 133 29.98 -19.87 -9.85
N LEU A 134 29.25 -19.43 -8.83
CA LEU A 134 29.53 -18.24 -8.04
C LEU A 134 29.52 -16.95 -8.87
N GLU A 135 28.79 -16.98 -9.99
CA GLU A 135 28.57 -15.83 -10.87
C GLU A 135 27.60 -14.84 -10.23
N TRP A 136 27.78 -13.57 -10.54
CA TRP A 136 26.93 -12.49 -10.06
C TRP A 136 25.67 -12.37 -10.92
N GLU A 137 24.51 -12.65 -10.33
CA GLU A 137 23.22 -12.59 -11.01
C GLU A 137 22.20 -11.80 -10.20
N PHE A 138 21.26 -11.16 -10.90
CA PHE A 138 20.07 -10.58 -10.29
C PHE A 138 19.07 -11.67 -9.95
N GLN A 139 18.32 -11.48 -8.86
CA GLN A 139 17.43 -12.51 -8.34
C GLN A 139 16.16 -12.63 -9.18
N ARG A 140 15.69 -11.53 -9.77
CA ARG A 140 14.48 -11.51 -10.59
C ARG A 140 14.79 -11.42 -12.07
N PRO A 141 13.98 -12.04 -12.94
CA PRO A 141 14.08 -11.83 -14.37
C PRO A 141 13.52 -10.47 -14.78
N GLU A 142 13.98 -9.94 -15.91
CA GLU A 142 13.41 -8.74 -16.51
C GLU A 142 12.01 -9.02 -17.08
N SER A 143 11.07 -8.09 -16.89
CA SER A 143 9.76 -8.10 -17.55
C SER A 143 9.35 -6.69 -17.91
N ASN A 144 8.83 -6.49 -19.13
CA ASN A 144 8.35 -5.19 -19.61
C ASN A 144 9.38 -4.05 -19.43
N GLY A 145 10.68 -4.35 -19.59
CA GLY A 145 11.77 -3.39 -19.41
C GLY A 145 12.09 -3.05 -17.95
N LEU A 146 11.52 -3.78 -16.99
CA LEU A 146 11.76 -3.62 -15.56
C LEU A 146 12.45 -4.84 -14.97
N LEU A 147 13.41 -4.56 -14.10
CA LEU A 147 14.07 -5.52 -13.23
C LEU A 147 13.81 -5.11 -11.79
N GLU A 148 13.11 -5.97 -11.02
CA GLU A 148 12.71 -5.65 -9.65
C GLU A 148 13.92 -5.24 -8.78
N ASP A 149 15.02 -5.96 -8.91
CA ASP A 149 16.30 -5.72 -8.22
C ASP A 149 16.82 -4.27 -8.35
N LEU A 150 16.47 -3.59 -9.45
CA LEU A 150 16.93 -2.25 -9.81
C LEU A 150 15.87 -1.17 -9.68
N VAL A 151 14.57 -1.52 -9.67
CA VAL A 151 13.50 -0.53 -9.56
C VAL A 151 13.18 -0.18 -8.10
N THR A 152 13.23 -1.16 -7.19
CA THR A 152 12.85 -0.97 -5.79
C THR A 152 13.76 -0.07 -4.96
N PRO A 153 15.09 0.09 -5.25
CA PRO A 153 15.93 1.06 -4.55
C PRO A 153 15.38 2.49 -4.57
N ALA A 154 14.89 2.97 -5.72
CA ALA A 154 14.36 4.33 -5.83
C ALA A 154 13.07 4.52 -5.01
N TYR A 155 12.22 3.48 -4.92
CA TYR A 155 11.04 3.50 -4.06
C TYR A 155 11.42 3.52 -2.57
N ALA A 156 12.42 2.72 -2.18
CA ALA A 156 12.92 2.69 -0.81
C ALA A 156 13.58 4.02 -0.38
N GLU A 157 14.34 4.65 -1.28
CA GLU A 157 14.93 5.99 -1.07
C GLU A 157 13.84 7.05 -0.86
N GLU A 158 12.81 7.05 -1.72
CA GLU A 158 11.70 7.99 -1.61
C GLU A 158 10.90 7.79 -0.31
N LEU A 159 10.62 6.54 0.06
CA LEU A 159 9.97 6.23 1.34
C LEU A 159 10.84 6.65 2.53
N GLN A 160 12.15 6.43 2.47
CA GLN A 160 13.06 6.90 3.52
C GLN A 160 12.95 8.41 3.72
N ALA A 161 13.06 9.19 2.64
CA ALA A 161 12.99 10.64 2.71
C ALA A 161 11.66 11.09 3.35
N LEU A 162 10.55 10.51 2.92
CA LEU A 162 9.22 10.83 3.45
C LEU A 162 9.09 10.48 4.94
N LEU A 163 9.57 9.32 5.37
CA LEU A 163 9.54 8.90 6.78
C LEU A 163 10.39 9.80 7.68
N GLN A 164 11.52 10.31 7.16
CA GLN A 164 12.37 11.27 7.88
C GLN A 164 11.72 12.65 7.95
N GLU A 165 11.26 13.18 6.82
CA GLU A 165 10.74 14.54 6.69
C GLU A 165 9.37 14.72 7.35
N ARG A 166 8.46 13.74 7.19
CA ARG A 166 7.07 13.82 7.67
C ARG A 166 6.85 13.06 8.97
N GLY A 167 7.53 11.93 9.13
CA GLY A 167 7.39 11.04 10.28
C GLY A 167 8.36 11.32 11.42
N GLY A 168 9.39 12.14 11.20
CA GLY A 168 10.44 12.44 12.19
C GLY A 168 11.24 11.21 12.63
N LEU A 169 11.35 10.20 11.75
CA LEU A 169 11.93 8.90 12.07
C LEU A 169 13.43 8.83 11.76
N VAL A 170 14.15 8.01 12.55
CA VAL A 170 15.45 7.47 12.16
C VAL A 170 15.23 6.28 11.23
N VAL A 171 15.58 6.43 9.95
CA VAL A 171 15.41 5.35 8.97
C VAL A 171 16.74 4.62 8.77
N HIS A 172 16.70 3.31 8.89
CA HIS A 172 17.79 2.41 8.50
C HIS A 172 17.46 1.78 7.14
N GLN A 173 18.48 1.48 6.35
CA GLN A 173 18.33 0.75 5.08
C GLN A 173 19.00 -0.62 5.15
N ALA A 174 18.34 -1.63 4.58
CA ALA A 174 18.94 -2.96 4.43
C ALA A 174 19.91 -3.05 3.24
N ARG A 175 19.72 -2.22 2.20
CA ARG A 175 20.62 -2.07 1.04
C ARG A 175 21.36 -0.75 1.13
N ARG A 176 22.58 -0.72 0.59
CA ARG A 176 23.42 0.48 0.59
C ARG A 176 23.12 1.35 -0.62
N ASP A 177 22.65 2.56 -0.35
CA ASP A 177 22.47 3.57 -1.37
C ASP A 177 23.69 4.50 -1.46
N SER A 178 24.71 4.07 -2.21
CA SER A 178 25.96 4.80 -2.35
C SER A 178 26.55 4.61 -3.74
N GLY A 179 26.97 5.68 -4.41
CA GLY A 179 27.66 5.58 -5.71
C GLY A 179 29.01 4.84 -5.68
N ALA A 180 29.47 4.37 -4.51
CA ALA A 180 30.66 3.54 -4.40
C ALA A 180 30.47 2.16 -5.08
N ILE A 181 31.60 1.55 -5.43
CA ILE A 181 31.64 0.23 -6.06
C ILE A 181 31.85 -0.85 -5.00
N HIS A 182 31.11 -1.95 -5.11
CA HIS A 182 31.30 -3.13 -4.28
C HIS A 182 32.56 -3.90 -4.73
N PRO A 183 33.52 -4.17 -3.82
CA PRO A 183 34.84 -4.66 -4.20
C PRO A 183 34.86 -6.06 -4.82
N GLU A 184 33.91 -6.95 -4.50
CA GLU A 184 33.92 -8.33 -5.02
C GLU A 184 33.15 -8.49 -6.34
N SER A 185 32.19 -7.60 -6.63
CA SER A 185 31.38 -7.67 -7.86
C SER A 185 31.78 -6.64 -8.90
N GLU A 186 32.51 -5.60 -8.51
CA GLU A 186 32.81 -4.43 -9.34
C GLU A 186 31.53 -3.69 -9.82
N ARG A 187 30.40 -3.90 -9.12
CA ARG A 187 29.12 -3.25 -9.39
C ARG A 187 28.82 -2.16 -8.38
N PRO A 188 28.02 -1.13 -8.75
CA PRO A 188 27.57 -0.11 -7.80
C PRO A 188 26.80 -0.72 -6.63
N TRP A 189 27.01 -0.21 -5.42
CA TRP A 189 26.30 -0.66 -4.21
C TRP A 189 24.76 -0.69 -4.31
N PRO A 190 24.09 0.26 -5.00
CA PRO A 190 22.65 0.22 -5.14
C PRO A 190 22.15 -0.98 -5.93
N GLN A 191 23.01 -1.70 -6.67
CA GLN A 191 22.65 -2.94 -7.36
C GLN A 191 22.79 -4.17 -6.46
N MET A 192 23.54 -4.07 -5.36
CA MET A 192 23.85 -5.21 -4.50
C MET A 192 22.67 -5.55 -3.59
N SER A 193 22.49 -6.83 -3.31
CA SER A 193 21.49 -7.32 -2.36
C SER A 193 21.82 -6.92 -0.91
N ALA A 194 20.81 -6.98 -0.04
CA ALA A 194 20.96 -6.61 1.38
C ALA A 194 22.01 -7.48 2.07
N ARG A 195 22.09 -8.76 1.71
CA ARG A 195 23.12 -9.68 2.20
C ARG A 195 24.52 -9.09 2.13
N TYR A 196 24.92 -8.53 0.99
CA TYR A 196 26.28 -8.03 0.79
C TYR A 196 26.55 -6.71 1.48
N HIS A 197 25.54 -5.85 1.57
CA HIS A 197 25.64 -4.66 2.40
C HIS A 197 25.85 -5.04 3.88
N LEU A 198 25.09 -6.02 4.37
CA LEU A 198 25.17 -6.47 5.75
C LEU A 198 26.45 -7.26 6.05
N LYS A 199 27.00 -7.97 5.06
CA LYS A 199 28.34 -8.56 5.13
C LYS A 199 29.43 -7.49 5.32
N ASP A 200 29.35 -6.38 4.60
CA ASP A 200 30.29 -5.26 4.71
C ASP A 200 30.12 -4.50 6.03
N LEU A 201 28.86 -4.27 6.45
CA LEU A 201 28.53 -3.52 7.65
C LEU A 201 28.80 -4.31 8.94
N LEU A 202 28.53 -5.63 8.93
CA LEU A 202 28.57 -6.51 10.10
C LEU A 202 29.30 -7.83 9.76
N PRO A 203 30.61 -7.81 9.43
CA PRO A 203 31.33 -8.98 8.93
C PRO A 203 31.34 -10.15 9.94
N GLU A 204 31.36 -9.85 11.23
CA GLU A 204 31.37 -10.86 12.30
C GLU A 204 29.98 -11.47 12.58
N ARG A 205 28.90 -10.83 12.11
CA ARG A 205 27.51 -11.28 12.34
C ARG A 205 27.01 -12.16 11.20
N THR A 206 27.72 -13.26 10.97
CA THR A 206 27.35 -14.27 9.97
C THR A 206 25.96 -14.88 10.24
N ASP A 207 25.49 -14.82 11.49
CA ASP A 207 24.14 -15.15 11.91
C ASP A 207 23.06 -14.18 11.39
N ILE A 208 23.43 -13.08 10.73
CA ILE A 208 22.49 -12.19 10.04
C ILE A 208 22.49 -12.51 8.54
N TRP A 209 23.65 -12.59 7.90
CA TRP A 209 23.75 -12.57 6.43
C TRP A 209 24.23 -13.89 5.78
N ASN A 210 24.54 -14.95 6.54
CA ASN A 210 25.15 -16.18 6.00
C ASN A 210 24.62 -17.48 6.65
N HIS A 211 23.30 -17.62 6.76
CA HIS A 211 22.62 -18.75 7.39
C HIS A 211 22.86 -20.07 6.66
N PHE A 212 22.98 -20.02 5.33
CA PHE A 212 23.06 -21.20 4.47
C PHE A 212 24.46 -21.48 3.94
N ALA A 213 25.51 -21.06 4.67
CA ALA A 213 26.91 -21.15 4.23
C ALA A 213 27.35 -22.56 3.78
N THR A 214 26.80 -23.62 4.41
CA THR A 214 27.11 -25.02 4.11
C THR A 214 26.24 -25.65 3.03
N SER A 215 25.17 -24.97 2.60
CA SER A 215 24.29 -25.45 1.54
C SER A 215 24.98 -25.41 0.19
N THR A 216 24.75 -26.41 -0.66
CA THR A 216 25.20 -26.41 -2.06
C THR A 216 24.08 -26.05 -3.04
N ALA A 217 22.92 -25.63 -2.53
CA ALA A 217 21.78 -25.25 -3.34
C ALA A 217 22.07 -23.94 -4.12
N THR A 218 21.53 -23.84 -5.33
CA THR A 218 21.76 -22.71 -6.24
C THR A 218 21.20 -21.39 -5.69
N ASP A 219 20.11 -21.48 -4.94
CA ASP A 219 19.32 -20.41 -4.34
C ASP A 219 19.72 -20.07 -2.90
N ARG A 220 20.79 -20.67 -2.37
CA ARG A 220 21.19 -20.47 -0.96
C ARG A 220 21.39 -18.99 -0.59
N GLU A 221 21.97 -18.19 -1.48
CA GLU A 221 22.21 -16.78 -1.23
C GLU A 221 20.95 -15.93 -1.38
N VAL A 222 19.96 -16.39 -2.16
CA VAL A 222 18.63 -15.77 -2.24
C VAL A 222 17.97 -15.88 -0.87
N PHE A 223 18.00 -17.08 -0.27
CA PHE A 223 17.43 -17.30 1.05
C PHE A 223 18.20 -16.55 2.16
N ASP A 224 19.53 -16.43 2.04
CA ASP A 224 20.32 -15.58 2.95
C ASP A 224 19.90 -14.11 2.83
N ASP A 225 19.71 -13.58 1.61
CA ASP A 225 19.32 -12.19 1.39
C ASP A 225 17.94 -11.86 1.97
N ILE A 226 16.95 -12.73 1.74
CA ILE A 226 15.60 -12.60 2.31
C ILE A 226 15.67 -12.56 3.85
N ARG A 227 16.47 -13.45 4.47
CA ARG A 227 16.60 -13.52 5.93
C ARG A 227 17.42 -12.39 6.53
N ALA A 228 18.39 -11.86 5.80
CA ALA A 228 19.28 -10.84 6.33
C ALA A 228 18.53 -9.57 6.73
N ARG A 229 17.47 -9.20 5.99
CA ARG A 229 16.66 -8.00 6.23
C ARG A 229 15.93 -8.03 7.59
N PRO A 230 15.09 -9.02 7.91
CA PRO A 230 14.45 -9.09 9.23
C PRO A 230 15.43 -9.34 10.37
N TYR A 231 16.50 -10.13 10.17
CA TYR A 231 17.50 -10.31 11.24
C TYR A 231 18.27 -9.03 11.53
N TYR A 232 18.54 -8.21 10.51
CA TYR A 232 19.11 -6.89 10.72
C TYR A 232 18.14 -5.94 11.43
N ALA A 233 16.85 -5.94 11.05
CA ALA A 233 15.82 -5.19 11.78
C ALA A 233 15.78 -5.58 13.26
N ASN A 234 15.82 -6.88 13.55
CA ASN A 234 15.85 -7.41 14.92
C ASN A 234 17.11 -6.98 15.66
N HIS A 235 18.26 -7.01 14.99
CA HIS A 235 19.54 -6.59 15.57
C HIS A 235 19.52 -5.11 15.97
N LEU A 236 18.90 -4.25 15.14
CA LEU A 236 18.76 -2.82 15.42
C LEU A 236 17.69 -2.52 16.48
N GLY A 237 16.70 -3.40 16.66
CA GLY A 237 15.56 -3.16 17.54
C GLY A 237 14.63 -2.06 17.03
N VAL A 238 14.43 -1.96 15.71
CA VAL A 238 13.56 -0.95 15.09
C VAL A 238 12.07 -1.17 15.42
N GLY A 239 11.27 -0.11 15.31
CA GLY A 239 9.82 -0.13 15.57
C GLY A 239 8.99 -0.77 14.45
N GLY A 240 9.55 -0.95 13.25
CA GLY A 240 8.88 -1.57 12.12
C GLY A 240 9.83 -1.93 10.97
N LEU A 241 9.37 -2.81 10.09
CA LEU A 241 10.04 -3.22 8.85
C LEU A 241 9.10 -3.05 7.65
N LEU A 242 9.51 -2.23 6.68
CA LEU A 242 8.80 -2.00 5.42
C LEU A 242 9.68 -2.55 4.27
N SER A 243 9.34 -3.73 3.75
CA SER A 243 10.04 -4.32 2.59
C SER A 243 9.32 -3.93 1.31
N ILE A 244 9.98 -3.25 0.38
CA ILE A 244 9.41 -2.70 -0.84
C ILE A 244 9.78 -3.59 -2.03
N HIS A 245 8.74 -4.11 -2.70
CA HIS A 245 8.82 -5.08 -3.78
C HIS A 245 7.98 -4.61 -5.00
N THR A 246 8.18 -5.31 -6.12
CA THR A 246 7.23 -5.25 -7.25
C THR A 246 6.82 -6.66 -7.62
N ASN A 247 5.55 -6.86 -7.94
CA ASN A 247 5.00 -8.20 -8.00
C ASN A 247 5.13 -8.80 -9.40
N ALA A 248 5.15 -10.12 -9.45
CA ALA A 248 5.25 -10.88 -10.69
C ALA A 248 4.20 -11.98 -10.72
N ASP A 249 3.56 -12.15 -11.86
CA ASP A 249 2.64 -13.25 -12.07
C ASP A 249 2.55 -13.70 -13.53
N VAL A 250 1.47 -14.39 -13.94
CA VAL A 250 1.14 -14.65 -15.33
C VAL A 250 1.06 -13.30 -16.06
N PRO A 251 1.86 -13.11 -17.13
CA PRO A 251 1.94 -11.83 -17.82
C PRO A 251 0.58 -11.27 -18.23
N GLY A 252 0.35 -10.00 -17.93
CA GLY A 252 -0.85 -9.26 -18.33
C GLY A 252 -2.14 -9.56 -17.56
N VAL A 253 -2.14 -10.46 -16.56
CA VAL A 253 -3.36 -10.85 -15.83
C VAL A 253 -3.54 -10.05 -14.54
N ALA A 254 -2.66 -10.25 -13.54
CA ALA A 254 -2.75 -9.60 -12.24
C ALA A 254 -2.32 -8.12 -12.32
N ARG A 255 -2.92 -7.28 -11.47
CA ARG A 255 -2.72 -5.82 -11.41
C ARG A 255 -2.91 -5.25 -10.01
N GLY A 256 -2.34 -4.07 -9.79
CA GLY A 256 -2.51 -3.25 -8.61
C GLY A 256 -1.50 -3.52 -7.49
N ALA A 257 -1.64 -2.78 -6.41
CA ALA A 257 -0.83 -2.95 -5.21
C ALA A 257 -1.26 -4.19 -4.40
N ARG A 258 -0.33 -4.77 -3.63
CA ARG A 258 -0.60 -5.74 -2.56
C ARG A 258 0.28 -5.42 -1.36
N VAL A 259 -0.23 -5.65 -0.16
CA VAL A 259 0.60 -5.58 1.06
C VAL A 259 0.39 -6.86 1.85
N TYR A 260 1.47 -7.62 2.06
CA TYR A 260 1.44 -8.88 2.76
C TYR A 260 1.87 -8.74 4.22
N TYR A 261 1.14 -9.43 5.08
CA TYR A 261 1.36 -9.45 6.53
C TYR A 261 1.41 -10.89 7.07
N HIS A 262 2.10 -11.08 8.19
CA HIS A 262 2.10 -12.37 8.87
C HIS A 262 0.85 -12.54 9.76
N ALA A 263 0.02 -13.55 9.51
CA ALA A 263 -1.29 -13.67 10.15
C ALA A 263 -1.24 -13.85 11.69
N SER A 264 -0.15 -14.39 12.22
CA SER A 264 0.01 -14.55 13.68
C SER A 264 0.36 -13.24 14.41
N LYS A 265 0.57 -12.13 13.69
CA LYS A 265 0.95 -10.83 14.24
C LYS A 265 -0.14 -9.80 13.94
N PRO A 266 -1.04 -9.50 14.90
CA PRO A 266 -2.10 -8.51 14.68
C PRO A 266 -1.59 -7.12 14.27
N GLY A 267 -0.41 -6.72 14.75
CA GLY A 267 0.25 -5.47 14.36
C GLY A 267 0.58 -5.39 12.86
N ASP A 268 1.01 -6.50 12.26
CA ASP A 268 1.34 -6.54 10.83
C ASP A 268 0.08 -6.33 9.98
N ARG A 269 -1.05 -6.93 10.37
CA ARG A 269 -2.33 -6.74 9.67
C ARG A 269 -2.77 -5.29 9.68
N LEU A 270 -2.78 -4.66 10.86
CA LEU A 270 -3.17 -3.25 10.97
C LEU A 270 -2.27 -2.36 10.11
N LEU A 271 -0.95 -2.60 10.14
CA LEU A 271 0.00 -1.86 9.31
C LEU A 271 -0.27 -2.05 7.80
N ALA A 272 -0.55 -3.28 7.35
CA ALA A 272 -0.86 -3.56 5.96
C ALA A 272 -2.16 -2.88 5.50
N ASP A 273 -3.21 -2.95 6.31
CA ASP A 273 -4.51 -2.33 6.01
C ASP A 273 -4.38 -0.80 5.94
N LEU A 274 -3.62 -0.18 6.84
CA LEU A 274 -3.36 1.26 6.83
C LEU A 274 -2.51 1.69 5.62
N ALA A 275 -1.48 0.92 5.26
CA ALA A 275 -0.68 1.19 4.08
C ALA A 275 -1.55 1.18 2.81
N LEU A 276 -2.39 0.16 2.62
CA LEU A 276 -3.28 0.08 1.46
C LEU A 276 -4.36 1.16 1.45
N CYS A 277 -4.95 1.48 2.61
CA CYS A 277 -5.92 2.57 2.72
C CYS A 277 -5.36 3.90 2.19
N TYR A 278 -4.16 4.28 2.64
CA TYR A 278 -3.56 5.55 2.26
C TYR A 278 -2.84 5.53 0.91
N MET A 279 -2.35 4.37 0.46
CA MET A 279 -1.97 4.17 -0.94
C MET A 279 -3.17 4.41 -1.85
N LYS A 280 -4.35 3.84 -1.54
CA LYS A 280 -5.57 4.05 -2.33
C LYS A 280 -5.95 5.52 -2.38
N GLU A 281 -6.02 6.18 -1.23
CA GLU A 281 -6.37 7.60 -1.15
C GLU A 281 -5.44 8.48 -2.01
N ILE A 282 -4.12 8.30 -1.89
CA ILE A 282 -3.15 9.20 -2.52
C ILE A 282 -2.91 8.84 -4.00
N ILE A 283 -2.84 7.55 -4.37
CA ILE A 283 -2.65 7.12 -5.76
C ILE A 283 -3.86 7.54 -6.61
N THR A 284 -5.08 7.27 -6.14
CA THR A 284 -6.30 7.58 -6.92
C THR A 284 -6.60 9.08 -6.98
N ALA A 285 -5.93 9.90 -6.17
CA ALA A 285 -5.99 11.35 -6.28
C ALA A 285 -5.12 11.91 -7.42
N GLN A 286 -4.19 11.12 -7.97
CA GLN A 286 -3.32 11.57 -9.06
C GLN A 286 -3.98 11.41 -10.42
N ASP A 287 -3.73 12.39 -11.30
CA ASP A 287 -4.17 12.34 -12.69
C ASP A 287 -3.62 11.09 -13.38
N GLY A 288 -4.50 10.33 -14.04
CA GLY A 288 -4.14 9.07 -14.72
C GLY A 288 -4.19 7.81 -13.84
N TYR A 289 -4.40 7.95 -12.52
CA TYR A 289 -4.40 6.82 -11.58
C TYR A 289 -5.69 6.66 -10.76
N ALA A 290 -6.75 7.40 -11.10
CA ALA A 290 -8.06 7.33 -10.42
C ALA A 290 -8.60 5.89 -10.29
N ASP A 291 -8.38 5.06 -11.31
CA ASP A 291 -8.82 3.66 -11.37
C ASP A 291 -7.70 2.65 -11.05
N PHE A 292 -6.55 3.10 -10.52
CA PHE A 292 -5.46 2.19 -10.19
C PHE A 292 -5.90 1.19 -9.10
N PRO A 293 -5.76 -0.13 -9.31
CA PRO A 293 -6.30 -1.09 -8.36
C PRO A 293 -5.50 -1.10 -7.04
N VAL A 294 -6.16 -0.75 -5.94
CA VAL A 294 -5.63 -0.91 -4.58
C VAL A 294 -6.69 -1.61 -3.73
N PRO A 295 -6.43 -2.84 -3.25
CA PRO A 295 -7.40 -3.61 -2.47
C PRO A 295 -7.70 -2.94 -1.12
N ALA A 296 -8.86 -3.28 -0.55
CA ALA A 296 -9.30 -2.65 0.71
C ALA A 296 -8.55 -3.14 1.96
N ALA A 297 -7.90 -4.30 1.90
CA ALA A 297 -7.22 -4.92 3.02
C ALA A 297 -5.95 -5.65 2.56
N GLY A 298 -5.02 -5.82 3.49
CA GLY A 298 -3.80 -6.58 3.28
C GLY A 298 -4.09 -8.08 3.13
N THR A 299 -3.08 -8.81 2.66
CA THR A 299 -3.18 -10.25 2.43
C THR A 299 -2.30 -11.02 3.41
N ALA A 300 -2.88 -12.01 4.08
CA ALA A 300 -2.13 -12.89 4.96
C ALA A 300 -1.17 -13.80 4.15
N ALA A 301 0.14 -13.61 4.33
CA ALA A 301 1.16 -14.47 3.75
C ALA A 301 2.46 -14.37 4.58
N GLY A 302 3.06 -15.52 4.87
CA GLY A 302 4.22 -15.62 5.77
C GLY A 302 5.58 -15.47 5.09
N HIS A 303 5.76 -14.45 4.23
CA HIS A 303 7.02 -14.18 3.53
C HIS A 303 8.22 -14.11 4.48
N GLY A 304 9.41 -14.52 4.03
CA GLY A 304 10.61 -14.52 4.86
C GLY A 304 10.85 -13.19 5.59
N GLU A 305 10.64 -12.06 4.92
CA GLU A 305 10.83 -10.72 5.49
C GLU A 305 9.89 -10.41 6.66
N ASN A 306 8.64 -10.89 6.64
CA ASN A 306 7.68 -10.66 7.73
C ASN A 306 7.65 -11.83 8.74
N SER A 307 8.09 -13.01 8.33
CA SER A 307 8.17 -14.22 9.15
C SER A 307 9.20 -14.08 10.27
N PHE A 308 10.40 -13.60 9.93
CA PHE A 308 11.53 -13.56 10.87
C PHE A 308 11.68 -12.23 11.62
N ALA A 309 10.87 -11.22 11.29
CA ALA A 309 10.83 -9.96 12.03
C ALA A 309 10.24 -10.13 13.44
N SER A 310 10.72 -9.38 14.41
CA SER A 310 10.19 -9.37 15.79
C SER A 310 9.31 -8.15 16.11
N MET A 311 9.25 -7.21 15.17
CA MET A 311 8.43 -6.00 15.17
C MET A 311 7.32 -6.09 14.11
N PRO A 312 6.34 -5.16 14.10
CA PRO A 312 5.41 -5.01 12.99
C PRO A 312 6.12 -4.93 11.63
N SER A 313 5.75 -5.80 10.70
CA SER A 313 6.45 -5.97 9.43
C SER A 313 5.52 -6.22 8.26
N VAL A 314 5.78 -5.59 7.12
CA VAL A 314 5.00 -5.81 5.89
C VAL A 314 5.88 -5.90 4.65
N VAL A 315 5.41 -6.67 3.68
CA VAL A 315 5.94 -6.69 2.31
C VAL A 315 4.99 -5.90 1.43
N VAL A 316 5.43 -4.76 0.92
CA VAL A 316 4.66 -3.87 0.05
C VAL A 316 5.03 -4.19 -1.40
N GLU A 317 4.15 -4.88 -2.08
CA GLU A 317 4.19 -5.05 -3.53
C GLU A 317 3.50 -3.88 -4.20
N VAL A 318 4.29 -2.95 -4.77
CA VAL A 318 3.75 -1.68 -5.24
C VAL A 318 2.80 -1.85 -6.45
N ALA A 319 3.19 -2.68 -7.42
CA ALA A 319 2.40 -3.02 -8.59
C ALA A 319 2.98 -4.27 -9.29
N PHE A 320 2.31 -4.80 -10.33
CA PHE A 320 2.79 -5.99 -11.06
C PHE A 320 3.68 -5.64 -12.25
N HIS A 321 5.00 -5.84 -12.16
CA HIS A 321 5.92 -5.56 -13.27
C HIS A 321 5.73 -6.50 -14.48
N THR A 322 5.06 -7.64 -14.30
CA THR A 322 4.65 -8.54 -15.41
C THR A 322 3.39 -8.06 -16.14
N ASN A 323 2.70 -7.04 -15.63
CA ASN A 323 1.60 -6.39 -16.33
C ASN A 323 2.11 -5.11 -17.02
N PRO A 324 1.89 -4.93 -18.33
CA PRO A 324 2.48 -3.81 -19.06
C PRO A 324 1.94 -2.42 -18.62
N ILE A 325 0.72 -2.33 -18.07
CA ILE A 325 0.16 -1.06 -17.59
C ILE A 325 0.81 -0.69 -16.24
N ASP A 326 0.88 -1.65 -15.33
CA ASP A 326 1.52 -1.47 -14.03
C ASP A 326 3.04 -1.26 -14.18
N ALA A 327 3.68 -1.91 -15.15
CA ALA A 327 5.08 -1.69 -15.48
C ALA A 327 5.36 -0.25 -15.97
N GLN A 328 4.41 0.38 -16.66
CA GLN A 328 4.51 1.80 -17.00
C GLN A 328 4.34 2.67 -15.76
N ALA A 329 3.37 2.36 -14.90
CA ALA A 329 3.17 3.05 -13.62
C ALA A 329 4.42 2.98 -12.74
N LEU A 330 5.06 1.80 -12.65
CA LEU A 330 6.28 1.61 -11.86
C LEU A 330 7.45 2.50 -12.30
N GLN A 331 7.46 2.94 -13.56
CA GLN A 331 8.46 3.85 -14.12
C GLN A 331 8.08 5.33 -13.98
N ASP A 332 6.83 5.64 -13.64
CA ASP A 332 6.33 7.01 -13.49
C ASP A 332 6.72 7.59 -12.12
N PRO A 333 7.50 8.68 -12.07
CA PRO A 333 7.82 9.35 -10.81
C PRO A 333 6.60 9.81 -10.02
N LEU A 334 5.50 10.20 -10.67
CA LEU A 334 4.26 10.61 -9.98
C LEU A 334 3.63 9.44 -9.23
N PHE A 335 3.57 8.26 -9.86
CA PHE A 335 3.07 7.04 -9.24
C PHE A 335 3.97 6.57 -8.11
N ARG A 336 5.30 6.63 -8.29
CA ARG A 336 6.26 6.31 -7.23
C ARG A 336 6.05 7.18 -5.99
N ALA A 337 5.94 8.49 -6.20
CA ALA A 337 5.69 9.44 -5.12
C ALA A 337 4.37 9.19 -4.41
N ALA A 338 3.29 9.03 -5.16
CA ALA A 338 1.97 8.77 -4.58
C ALA A 338 1.94 7.46 -3.77
N SER A 339 2.57 6.41 -4.30
CA SER A 339 2.66 5.11 -3.64
C SER A 339 3.43 5.21 -2.32
N MET A 340 4.60 5.84 -2.31
CA MET A 340 5.45 5.92 -1.11
C MET A 340 4.92 6.92 -0.08
N LYS A 341 4.23 7.99 -0.50
CA LYS A 341 3.44 8.84 0.42
C LYS A 341 2.31 8.05 1.10
N GLY A 342 1.64 7.16 0.35
CA GLY A 342 0.63 6.26 0.91
C GLY A 342 1.20 5.33 1.97
N VAL A 343 2.35 4.70 1.69
CA VAL A 343 3.04 3.83 2.65
C VAL A 343 3.51 4.61 3.89
N GLU A 344 4.11 5.80 3.70
CA GLU A 344 4.52 6.67 4.81
C GLU A 344 3.33 7.01 5.69
N LYS A 345 2.23 7.52 5.11
CA LYS A 345 1.03 7.90 5.84
C LYS A 345 0.43 6.70 6.57
N GLY A 346 0.40 5.54 5.94
CA GLY A 346 -0.02 4.28 6.58
C GLY A 346 0.81 3.92 7.81
N TYR A 347 2.14 3.95 7.70
CA TYR A 347 3.03 3.69 8.84
C TYR A 347 2.91 4.76 9.92
N ARG A 348 2.78 6.04 9.57
CA ARG A 348 2.59 7.12 10.54
C ARG A 348 1.26 7.00 11.28
N MET A 349 0.17 6.70 10.60
CA MET A 349 -1.12 6.44 11.27
C MET A 349 -1.07 5.23 12.18
N PHE A 350 -0.37 4.16 11.77
CA PHE A 350 -0.12 2.99 12.62
C PHE A 350 0.60 3.38 13.92
N ARG A 351 1.68 4.15 13.82
CA ARG A 351 2.45 4.63 14.99
C ARG A 351 1.64 5.54 15.91
N GLU A 352 0.83 6.42 15.34
CA GLU A 352 -0.01 7.36 16.08
C GLU A 352 -1.27 6.71 16.68
N GLY A 353 -1.49 5.41 16.45
CA GLY A 353 -2.68 4.70 16.92
C GLY A 353 -3.97 5.17 16.22
N LYS A 354 -3.85 5.69 15.01
CA LYS A 354 -4.94 6.22 14.19
C LYS A 354 -5.41 5.18 13.17
N GLY A 355 -6.70 5.22 12.86
CA GLY A 355 -7.33 4.33 11.88
C GLY A 355 -7.28 4.87 10.45
N CYS A 356 -7.85 4.12 9.52
CA CYS A 356 -8.10 4.57 8.15
C CYS A 356 -9.30 5.52 8.14
N VAL A 357 -9.04 6.82 8.04
CA VAL A 357 -10.07 7.86 7.87
C VAL A 357 -9.70 8.70 6.65
N PRO A 358 -10.31 8.42 5.47
CA PRO A 358 -10.08 9.20 4.26
C PRO A 358 -10.58 10.65 4.39
N LEU A 359 -9.98 11.56 3.62
CA LEU A 359 -10.35 12.98 3.60
C LEU A 359 -11.80 13.17 3.12
N LYS A 360 -12.62 13.79 3.98
CA LYS A 360 -14.03 14.05 3.70
C LYS A 360 -14.44 15.38 4.31
N ALA A 361 -15.12 16.23 3.54
CA ALA A 361 -15.73 17.46 4.03
C ALA A 361 -17.17 17.23 4.49
N ASP A 362 -17.56 17.87 5.60
CA ASP A 362 -18.92 17.83 6.12
C ASP A 362 -19.85 18.78 5.36
N PRO A 363 -21.18 18.52 5.37
CA PRO A 363 -22.16 19.41 4.80
C PRO A 363 -22.05 20.86 5.31
N ILE A 364 -22.02 21.82 4.40
CA ILE A 364 -22.03 23.25 4.71
C ILE A 364 -23.46 23.75 4.64
N GLN A 365 -23.94 24.38 5.72
CA GLN A 365 -25.30 24.93 5.76
C GLN A 365 -25.43 26.14 4.84
N GLY A 366 -26.55 26.20 4.11
CA GLY A 366 -26.92 27.39 3.35
C GLY A 366 -27.24 28.57 4.27
N ILE A 367 -26.88 29.78 3.85
CA ILE A 367 -27.05 31.00 4.65
C ILE A 367 -27.80 32.09 3.89
N GLN A 368 -28.49 32.96 4.62
CA GLN A 368 -29.10 34.16 4.06
C GLN A 368 -28.24 35.37 4.39
N LEU A 369 -27.92 36.17 3.38
CA LEU A 369 -27.12 37.39 3.56
C LEU A 369 -27.82 38.59 2.94
N PRO A 370 -27.90 39.73 3.65
CA PRO A 370 -28.36 40.97 3.04
C PRO A 370 -27.39 41.42 1.95
N GLN A 371 -27.88 42.24 1.01
CA GLN A 371 -27.04 42.90 0.01
C GLN A 371 -25.81 43.59 0.67
N GLY A 372 -24.62 43.31 0.14
CA GLY A 372 -23.34 43.78 0.66
C GLY A 372 -22.87 43.05 1.92
N GLY A 373 -23.64 42.07 2.39
CA GLY A 373 -23.33 41.24 3.55
C GLY A 373 -22.28 40.18 3.25
N SER A 374 -21.52 39.82 4.29
CA SER A 374 -20.60 38.69 4.26
C SER A 374 -20.63 37.95 5.58
N GLN A 375 -20.33 36.66 5.54
CA GLN A 375 -20.24 35.83 6.73
C GLN A 375 -19.11 34.82 6.57
N GLN A 376 -18.37 34.59 7.65
CA GLN A 376 -17.44 33.47 7.73
C GLN A 376 -18.22 32.19 8.07
N VAL A 377 -17.97 31.15 7.29
CA VAL A 377 -18.56 29.83 7.49
C VAL A 377 -17.45 28.82 7.71
N ASP A 378 -17.66 27.96 8.70
CA ASP A 378 -16.74 26.90 9.04
C ASP A 378 -16.85 25.76 8.01
N VAL A 379 -15.70 25.28 7.56
CA VAL A 379 -15.53 24.07 6.76
C VAL A 379 -14.96 23.01 7.69
N VAL A 380 -15.83 22.10 8.11
CA VAL A 380 -15.46 20.95 8.93
C VAL A 380 -15.11 19.79 7.99
N PHE A 381 -14.07 19.04 8.33
CA PHE A 381 -13.66 17.87 7.58
C PHE A 381 -13.05 16.81 8.51
N GLU A 382 -13.11 15.57 8.05
CA GLU A 382 -12.53 14.39 8.68
C GLU A 382 -11.29 13.93 7.89
N GLY A 383 -10.51 13.06 8.52
CA GLY A 383 -9.30 12.48 7.93
C GLY A 383 -8.01 13.15 8.39
N TYR A 384 -6.91 12.76 7.74
CA TYR A 384 -5.57 13.23 8.09
C TYR A 384 -4.88 13.85 6.87
N PRO A 385 -5.31 15.03 6.41
CA PRO A 385 -4.74 15.65 5.22
C PRO A 385 -3.28 16.05 5.44
N GLN A 386 -2.50 16.03 4.36
CA GLN A 386 -1.17 16.62 4.36
C GLN A 386 -1.29 18.14 4.22
N TYR A 387 -0.76 18.89 5.19
CA TYR A 387 -0.74 20.35 5.13
C TYR A 387 0.42 20.86 4.25
N PRO A 388 0.29 22.04 3.63
CA PRO A 388 -0.87 22.95 3.67
C PRO A 388 -2.10 22.40 2.94
N ILE A 389 -3.30 22.77 3.39
CA ILE A 389 -4.55 22.45 2.68
C ILE A 389 -5.11 23.70 1.98
N GLU A 390 -5.87 23.50 0.91
CA GLU A 390 -6.66 24.52 0.24
C GLU A 390 -8.16 24.21 0.36
N LEU A 391 -8.95 25.19 0.80
CA LEU A 391 -10.41 25.19 0.68
C LEU A 391 -10.75 25.83 -0.67
N VAL A 392 -11.19 25.02 -1.63
CA VAL A 392 -11.55 25.48 -2.98
C VAL A 392 -13.07 25.59 -3.05
N THR A 393 -13.59 26.77 -3.38
CA THR A 393 -15.02 27.03 -3.54
C THR A 393 -15.30 27.45 -4.98
N THR A 394 -16.06 26.63 -5.70
CA THR A 394 -16.35 26.82 -7.13
C THR A 394 -17.81 27.23 -7.33
N ASN A 395 -18.04 28.24 -8.17
CA ASN A 395 -19.38 28.65 -8.52
C ASN A 395 -20.04 27.63 -9.45
N VAL A 396 -21.22 27.14 -9.05
CA VAL A 396 -22.00 26.17 -9.84
C VAL A 396 -23.40 26.66 -10.20
N GLY A 397 -23.77 27.86 -9.73
CA GLY A 397 -25.03 28.51 -10.05
C GLY A 397 -24.99 29.99 -9.69
N CYS A 398 -24.61 30.83 -10.67
CA CYS A 398 -24.67 32.28 -10.55
C CYS A 398 -25.93 32.82 -11.26
N PRO A 399 -26.73 33.67 -10.61
CA PRO A 399 -27.87 34.30 -11.25
C PRO A 399 -27.48 35.13 -12.49
N PRO A 400 -28.35 35.20 -13.52
CA PRO A 400 -28.07 35.98 -14.73
C PRO A 400 -27.76 37.44 -14.43
N GLY A 401 -26.69 37.97 -15.02
CA GLY A 401 -26.25 39.35 -14.84
C GLY A 401 -25.51 39.63 -13.53
N TRP A 402 -25.23 38.60 -12.72
CA TRP A 402 -24.41 38.73 -11.51
C TRP A 402 -22.96 38.32 -11.82
N ALA A 403 -22.03 38.89 -11.05
CA ALA A 403 -20.64 38.46 -11.05
C ALA A 403 -20.39 37.59 -9.82
N CYS A 404 -20.20 36.29 -10.02
CA CYS A 404 -19.81 35.34 -8.98
C CYS A 404 -18.42 34.81 -9.33
N ALA A 405 -17.49 34.83 -8.37
CA ALA A 405 -16.12 34.37 -8.58
C ALA A 405 -15.80 33.23 -7.62
N ASP A 406 -15.00 32.28 -8.10
CA ASP A 406 -14.47 31.20 -7.28
C ASP A 406 -13.60 31.73 -6.13
N GLY A 407 -13.52 30.95 -5.05
CA GLY A 407 -12.77 31.25 -3.85
C GLY A 407 -11.71 30.19 -3.57
N ARG A 408 -10.59 30.62 -2.99
CA ARG A 408 -9.56 29.74 -2.47
C ARG A 408 -9.02 30.28 -1.15
N VAL A 409 -8.97 29.43 -0.13
CA VAL A 409 -8.34 29.75 1.16
C VAL A 409 -7.29 28.70 1.45
N ARG A 410 -6.04 29.14 1.67
CA ARG A 410 -4.93 28.26 2.02
C ARG A 410 -4.72 28.26 3.53
N ILE A 411 -4.51 27.09 4.11
CA ILE A 411 -4.29 26.87 5.53
C ILE A 411 -2.97 26.13 5.69
N GLU A 412 -2.00 26.79 6.30
CA GLU A 412 -0.62 26.30 6.36
C GLU A 412 -0.41 25.16 7.35
N THR A 413 -1.15 25.17 8.47
CA THR A 413 -0.96 24.24 9.58
C THR A 413 -2.29 23.74 10.13
N PRO A 414 -2.31 22.57 10.78
CA PRO A 414 -3.45 22.14 11.57
C PRO A 414 -3.67 23.13 12.72
N ASP A 415 -4.62 24.05 12.56
CA ASP A 415 -4.98 25.02 13.59
C ASP A 415 -6.11 24.50 14.48
N ALA A 416 -6.13 24.91 15.75
CA ALA A 416 -7.16 24.50 16.73
C ALA A 416 -8.57 25.08 16.47
N LYS A 417 -8.78 25.82 15.38
CA LYS A 417 -10.06 26.44 15.01
C LYS A 417 -10.53 25.86 13.68
N PRO A 418 -11.85 25.74 13.44
CA PRO A 418 -12.36 25.24 12.17
C PRO A 418 -11.82 26.10 11.02
N SER A 419 -11.51 25.42 9.93
CA SER A 419 -11.07 26.02 8.67
C SER A 419 -12.21 26.88 8.13
N LYS A 420 -11.96 28.10 7.64
CA LYS A 420 -13.06 29.04 7.29
C LYS A 420 -13.00 29.52 5.85
N ILE A 421 -14.18 29.65 5.25
CA ILE A 421 -14.40 30.39 3.99
C ILE A 421 -15.22 31.64 4.27
N THR A 422 -15.11 32.64 3.39
CA THR A 422 -15.95 33.85 3.45
C THR A 422 -16.98 33.79 2.34
N LEU A 423 -18.25 33.73 2.71
CA LEU A 423 -19.38 33.80 1.79
C LEU A 423 -19.88 35.24 1.71
N ARG A 424 -20.23 35.70 0.50
CA ARG A 424 -20.58 37.10 0.23
C ARG A 424 -21.83 37.21 -0.64
N CYS A 425 -22.56 38.30 -0.44
CA CYS A 425 -23.65 38.72 -1.29
C CYS A 425 -23.36 40.11 -1.88
N ASP A 426 -22.66 40.16 -3.00
CA ASP A 426 -22.20 41.44 -3.59
C ASP A 426 -23.24 42.07 -4.53
N SER A 427 -24.23 41.30 -4.99
CA SER A 427 -25.22 41.74 -5.99
C SER A 427 -26.49 42.35 -5.37
N ALA A 428 -27.11 43.31 -6.06
CA ALA A 428 -28.29 44.05 -5.59
C ALA A 428 -29.65 43.34 -5.76
N GLY A 429 -29.64 42.08 -6.22
CA GLY A 429 -30.86 41.30 -6.44
C GLY A 429 -31.17 40.36 -5.28
N SER A 430 -32.28 39.61 -5.40
CA SER A 430 -32.64 38.56 -4.46
C SER A 430 -32.70 37.24 -5.21
N ALA A 431 -31.67 36.40 -5.05
CA ALA A 431 -31.56 35.11 -5.69
C ALA A 431 -30.51 34.25 -4.96
N PRO A 432 -30.61 32.91 -5.02
CA PRO A 432 -29.59 32.04 -4.48
C PRO A 432 -28.36 32.02 -5.39
N VAL A 433 -27.18 31.95 -4.78
CA VAL A 433 -25.92 31.60 -5.45
C VAL A 433 -25.50 30.23 -4.95
N LEU A 434 -25.23 29.30 -5.88
CA LEU A 434 -24.83 27.93 -5.57
C LEU A 434 -23.31 27.76 -5.69
N TRP A 435 -22.74 27.05 -4.73
CA TRP A 435 -21.31 26.79 -4.63
C TRP A 435 -21.06 25.31 -4.32
N ASP A 436 -19.96 24.80 -4.84
CA ASP A 436 -19.34 23.56 -4.35
C ASP A 436 -18.05 23.89 -3.62
N THR A 437 -17.86 23.35 -2.41
CA THR A 437 -16.61 23.50 -1.66
C THR A 437 -15.93 22.15 -1.48
N GLN A 438 -14.61 22.11 -1.70
CA GLN A 438 -13.74 20.94 -1.50
C GLN A 438 -12.55 21.30 -0.61
N VAL A 439 -12.07 20.32 0.15
CA VAL A 439 -10.77 20.35 0.81
C VAL A 439 -9.76 19.64 -0.08
N VAL A 440 -8.66 20.31 -0.40
CA VAL A 440 -7.55 19.76 -1.18
C VAL A 440 -6.30 19.78 -0.32
N ASP A 441 -5.64 18.64 -0.15
CA ASP A 441 -4.41 18.57 0.64
C ASP A 441 -3.14 18.73 -0.23
N ALA A 442 -1.97 18.88 0.39
CA ALA A 442 -0.70 19.08 -0.30
C ALA A 442 -0.19 17.83 -1.05
N ASP A 443 -0.82 16.66 -0.86
CA ASP A 443 -0.58 15.47 -1.66
C ASP A 443 -1.55 15.34 -2.84
N GLY A 444 -2.46 16.31 -3.00
CA GLY A 444 -3.43 16.38 -4.09
C GLY A 444 -4.73 15.63 -3.80
N VAL A 445 -4.91 15.09 -2.59
CA VAL A 445 -6.15 14.41 -2.18
C VAL A 445 -7.27 15.43 -2.08
N LYS A 446 -8.42 15.13 -2.70
CA LYS A 446 -9.59 16.01 -2.73
C LYS A 446 -10.76 15.34 -2.03
N SER A 447 -11.42 16.05 -1.11
CA SER A 447 -12.72 15.61 -0.62
C SER A 447 -13.75 15.63 -1.75
N ALA A 448 -14.85 14.89 -1.58
CA ALA A 448 -16.04 15.10 -2.42
C ALA A 448 -16.51 16.57 -2.33
N PRO A 449 -17.03 17.15 -3.43
CA PRO A 449 -17.59 18.49 -3.41
C PRO A 449 -18.85 18.54 -2.53
N VAL A 450 -18.88 19.49 -1.61
CA VAL A 450 -20.02 19.78 -0.75
C VAL A 450 -20.79 20.96 -1.33
N ARG A 451 -21.99 20.69 -1.83
CA ARG A 451 -22.87 21.73 -2.37
C ARG A 451 -23.55 22.52 -1.26
N HIS A 452 -23.50 23.85 -1.37
CA HIS A 452 -24.21 24.78 -0.49
C HIS A 452 -24.66 26.03 -1.23
N TRP A 453 -25.36 26.93 -0.53
CA TRP A 453 -25.95 28.12 -1.13
C TRP A 453 -25.87 29.36 -0.24
N VAL A 454 -25.86 30.52 -0.91
CA VAL A 454 -26.03 31.83 -0.29
C VAL A 454 -27.28 32.48 -0.87
N GLN A 455 -28.31 32.69 -0.06
CA GLN A 455 -29.49 33.43 -0.47
C GLN A 455 -29.23 34.89 -0.23
N CYS A 456 -28.97 35.61 -1.31
CA CYS A 456 -28.97 37.06 -1.29
C CYS A 456 -30.39 37.55 -1.04
N ILE A 457 -30.57 38.36 -0.01
CA ILE A 457 -31.82 39.07 0.28
C ILE A 457 -31.60 40.57 0.13
N ARG A 458 -32.54 41.25 -0.53
CA ARG A 458 -32.57 42.71 -0.53
C ARG A 458 -32.90 43.18 0.88
N GLY A 459 -31.97 43.85 1.55
CA GLY A 459 -32.20 44.35 2.90
C GLY A 459 -33.05 45.63 2.91
N SER A 460 -34.14 45.64 3.68
CA SER A 460 -34.36 46.75 4.62
C SER A 460 -33.55 46.43 5.89
N ARG A 461 -33.04 47.46 6.57
CA ARG A 461 -32.04 47.31 7.66
C ARG A 461 -32.55 46.68 8.96
N ASP A 462 -33.81 46.26 9.05
CA ASP A 462 -34.41 45.79 10.31
C ASP A 462 -35.35 44.59 10.09
N SER A 463 -34.86 43.36 10.21
CA SER A 463 -35.71 42.24 10.63
C SER A 463 -34.89 41.03 11.07
N VAL A 464 -35.21 40.56 12.27
CA VAL A 464 -34.62 39.45 13.01
C VAL A 464 -34.70 38.13 12.23
N VAL A 465 -33.62 37.35 12.34
CA VAL A 465 -33.40 36.00 11.82
C VAL A 465 -34.59 35.08 12.10
N SER A 466 -35.10 34.40 11.08
CA SER A 466 -35.95 33.21 11.20
C SER A 466 -35.27 32.02 10.51
N PRO A 467 -35.45 30.77 10.97
CA PRO A 467 -34.84 29.59 10.36
C PRO A 467 -35.39 29.40 8.94
N GLY A 468 -34.49 29.16 7.98
CA GLY A 468 -34.80 29.08 6.56
C GLY A 468 -35.57 27.82 6.15
N VAL A 469 -36.39 27.98 5.11
CA VAL A 469 -37.07 26.90 4.37
C VAL A 469 -36.01 26.03 3.67
N GLU A 470 -36.12 24.71 3.83
CA GLU A 470 -35.34 23.72 3.09
C GLU A 470 -35.56 23.90 1.58
N ILE A 471 -34.49 24.24 0.86
CA ILE A 471 -34.45 24.15 -0.60
C ILE A 471 -33.97 22.74 -0.92
N ASP A 472 -34.80 21.96 -1.62
CA ASP A 472 -34.48 20.60 -2.05
C ASP A 472 -33.28 20.62 -3.02
N LEU A 473 -32.09 20.33 -2.47
CA LEU A 473 -30.86 20.16 -3.22
C LEU A 473 -30.78 18.70 -3.64
N GLY A 474 -31.30 18.38 -4.82
CA GLY A 474 -31.17 17.05 -5.41
C GLY A 474 -29.72 16.56 -5.36
N ALA A 475 -29.53 15.31 -4.91
CA ALA A 475 -28.23 14.69 -4.76
C ALA A 475 -27.43 14.73 -6.07
N ALA A 476 -26.22 15.29 -6.03
CA ALA A 476 -25.26 15.17 -7.12
C ALA A 476 -24.85 13.69 -7.24
N THR A 477 -25.31 13.04 -8.30
CA THR A 477 -24.87 11.69 -8.67
C THR A 477 -23.39 11.74 -9.05
N ALA A 478 -22.61 10.88 -8.42
CA ALA A 478 -21.23 10.60 -8.79
C ALA A 478 -21.16 10.16 -10.26
N GLY A 479 -20.29 10.80 -11.02
CA GLY A 479 -19.86 10.42 -12.36
C GLY A 479 -18.36 10.55 -12.45
#